data_AF-X0YMJ7-F1
#
_entry.id   AF-X0YMJ7-F1
#
_cell.length_a   1.000
_cell.length_b   1.000
_cell.length_c   1.000
_cell.angle_alpha   90.00
_cell.angle_beta   90.00
_cell.angle_gamma   90.00
#
_symmetry.space_group_name_H-M   'P 1'
#
loop_
_entity.id
_entity.type
_entity.pdbx_description
1 polymer ?
#
loop_
_entity_poly.entity_id
_entity_poly.type
_entity_poly.pdbx_seq_one_letter_code
_entity_poly.pdbx_strand_id
1 'polypeptide(L)'
;MYRENLRLNFVIFLIILLAFFSTTAFASTETEKLLQQIIEGKTMKPDIFTFINMGNFYCSLDLYEPAEKEYEKALGLDETNILARINQG
;
A
#
# COMPACT_ATOMS: atom_id res chain seq x y z
N MET A 1 -31.05 -33.86 -35.35
CA MET A 1 -30.47 -32.68 -36.02
C MET A 1 -30.81 -31.33 -35.37
N TYR A 2 -32.01 -30.73 -35.53
CA TYR A 2 -32.31 -29.37 -34.98
C TYR A 2 -32.17 -29.28 -33.44
N ARG A 3 -32.70 -30.25 -32.69
CA ARG A 3 -32.65 -30.28 -31.21
C ARG A 3 -31.23 -30.51 -30.65
N GLU A 4 -30.37 -31.20 -31.39
CA GLU A 4 -28.97 -31.45 -31.00
C GLU A 4 -28.10 -30.22 -31.23
N ASN A 5 -28.31 -29.51 -32.35
CA ASN A 5 -27.65 -28.23 -32.61
C ASN A 5 -28.06 -27.16 -31.58
N LEU A 6 -29.32 -27.15 -31.14
CA LEU A 6 -29.79 -26.24 -30.08
C LEU A 6 -29.10 -26.54 -28.74
N ARG A 7 -28.93 -27.82 -28.38
CA ARG A 7 -28.20 -28.23 -27.18
C ARG A 7 -26.72 -27.88 -27.27
N LEU A 8 -26.10 -28.10 -28.42
CA LEU A 8 -24.70 -27.77 -28.64
C LEU A 8 -24.46 -26.25 -28.52
N ASN A 9 -25.31 -25.44 -29.15
CA ASN A 9 -25.25 -23.98 -29.04
C ASN A 9 -25.45 -23.50 -27.60
N PHE A 10 -26.36 -24.13 -26.86
CA PHE A 10 -26.59 -23.81 -25.44
C PHE A 10 -25.36 -24.16 -24.58
N VAL A 11 -24.71 -25.30 -24.83
CA VAL A 11 -23.48 -25.69 -24.13
C VAL A 11 -22.33 -24.73 -24.45
N ILE A 12 -22.15 -24.35 -25.72
CA ILE A 12 -21.14 -23.36 -26.12
C ILE A 12 -21.38 -22.01 -25.44
N PHE A 13 -22.64 -21.55 -25.41
CA PHE A 13 -23.01 -20.33 -24.71
C PHE A 13 -22.68 -20.40 -23.21
N LEU A 14 -22.96 -21.52 -22.56
CA LEU A 14 -22.68 -21.72 -21.14
C LEU A 14 -21.17 -21.74 -20.84
N ILE A 15 -20.35 -22.30 -21.73
CA ILE A 15 -18.88 -22.26 -21.63
C ILE A 15 -18.36 -20.82 -21.76
N ILE A 16 -18.87 -20.04 -22.72
CA ILE A 16 -18.49 -18.63 -22.91
C ILE A 16 -18.86 -17.82 -21.67
N LEU A 17 -20.05 -18.03 -21.12
CA LEU A 17 -20.52 -17.33 -19.93
C LEU A 17 -19.66 -17.65 -18.69
N LEU A 18 -19.26 -18.91 -18.53
CA LEU A 18 -18.37 -19.34 -17.45
C LEU A 18 -16.94 -18.78 -17.61
N ALA A 19 -16.43 -18.74 -18.84
CA ALA A 19 -15.16 -18.10 -19.16
C ALA A 19 -15.19 -16.59 -18.83
N PHE A 20 -16.30 -15.92 -19.11
CA PHE A 20 -16.46 -14.50 -18.79
C PHE A 20 -16.55 -14.25 -17.27
N PHE A 21 -17.27 -15.10 -16.54
CA PHE A 21 -17.42 -14.96 -15.09
C PHE A 21 -16.11 -15.24 -14.33
N SER A 22 -15.33 -16.22 -14.79
CA SER A 22 -14.05 -16.56 -14.18
C SER A 22 -12.99 -15.47 -14.37
N THR A 23 -12.93 -14.83 -15.54
CA THR A 23 -12.00 -13.72 -15.78
C THR A 23 -12.38 -12.47 -14.97
N THR A 24 -13.67 -12.15 -14.84
CA THR A 24 -14.10 -11.03 -14.00
C THR A 24 -13.84 -11.27 -12.52
N ALA A 25 -14.09 -12.49 -12.03
CA ALA A 25 -13.83 -12.87 -10.64
C ALA A 25 -12.33 -12.85 -10.31
N PHE A 26 -11.48 -13.31 -11.22
CA PHE A 26 -10.02 -13.25 -11.04
C PHE A 26 -9.51 -11.79 -11.05
N ALA A 27 -9.99 -10.97 -11.98
CA ALA A 27 -9.61 -9.55 -12.05
C ALA A 27 -10.04 -8.75 -10.82
N SER A 28 -11.21 -9.06 -10.22
CA SER A 28 -11.65 -8.39 -9.00
C SER A 28 -10.75 -8.70 -7.81
N THR A 29 -10.29 -9.95 -7.65
CA THR A 29 -9.44 -10.34 -6.51
C THR A 29 -8.09 -9.63 -6.49
N GLU A 30 -7.38 -9.57 -7.63
CA GLU A 30 -6.09 -8.85 -7.69
C GLU A 30 -6.27 -7.34 -7.51
N THR A 31 -7.36 -6.78 -8.03
CA THR A 31 -7.69 -5.36 -7.85
C THR A 31 -7.98 -5.03 -6.38
N GLU A 32 -8.75 -5.88 -5.69
CA GLU A 32 -9.03 -5.74 -4.25
C GLU A 32 -7.75 -5.84 -3.41
N LYS A 33 -6.85 -6.77 -3.75
CA LYS A 33 -5.56 -6.91 -3.07
C LYS A 33 -4.67 -5.68 -3.25
N LEU A 34 -4.60 -5.12 -4.46
CA LEU A 34 -3.85 -3.89 -4.73
C LEU A 34 -4.44 -2.70 -3.96
N LEU A 35 -5.77 -2.56 -3.96
CA LEU A 35 -6.45 -1.53 -3.17
C LEU A 35 -6.15 -1.67 -1.68
N GLN A 36 -6.17 -2.89 -1.15
CA GLN A 36 -5.83 -3.17 0.24
C GLN A 36 -4.38 -2.76 0.57
N GLN A 37 -3.41 -3.10 -0.29
CA GLN A 37 -2.00 -2.70 -0.10
C GLN A 37 -1.81 -1.18 -0.13
N ILE A 38 -2.51 -0.48 -1.04
CA ILE A 38 -2.49 0.98 -1.11
C ILE A 38 -3.08 1.59 0.17
N ILE A 39 -4.19 1.06 0.66
CA ILE A 39 -4.82 1.51 1.91
C ILE A 39 -3.88 1.27 3.09
N GLU A 40 -3.34 0.07 3.24
CA GLU A 40 -2.42 -0.30 4.31
C GLU A 40 -1.18 0.61 4.32
N GLY A 41 -0.56 0.82 3.15
CA GLY A 41 0.56 1.74 3.00
C GLY A 41 0.21 3.19 3.36
N LYS A 42 -0.99 3.66 2.98
CA LYS A 42 -1.47 5.00 3.35
C LYS A 42 -1.76 5.13 4.85
N THR A 43 -2.14 4.04 5.51
CA THR A 43 -2.43 4.03 6.95
C THR A 43 -1.20 3.81 7.83
N MET A 44 -0.06 3.43 7.24
CA MET A 44 1.18 3.26 7.98
C MET A 44 1.62 4.63 8.53
N LYS A 45 1.49 4.80 9.84
CA LYS A 45 2.01 5.97 10.54
C LYS A 45 3.53 5.81 10.65
N PRO A 46 4.32 6.85 10.30
CA PRO A 46 5.74 6.84 10.58
C PRO A 46 6.01 6.54 12.05
N ASP A 47 6.98 5.68 12.32
CA ASP A 47 7.45 5.43 13.67
C ASP A 47 8.52 6.46 14.09
N ILE A 48 8.97 6.38 15.34
CA ILE A 48 9.98 7.28 15.90
C ILE A 48 11.28 7.25 15.05
N PHE A 49 11.69 6.06 14.60
CA PHE A 49 12.92 5.88 13.81
C PHE A 49 12.81 6.45 12.40
N THR A 50 11.62 6.45 11.80
CA THR A 50 11.37 7.06 10.49
C THR A 50 11.70 8.55 10.53
N PHE A 51 11.22 9.25 11.55
CA PHE A 51 11.50 10.67 11.75
C PHE A 51 12.97 10.94 12.08
N ILE A 52 13.60 10.14 12.96
CA ILE A 52 15.04 10.25 13.25
C ILE A 52 15.88 10.09 11.97
N ASN A 53 15.56 9.10 11.14
CA ASN A 53 16.29 8.84 9.90
C ASN A 53 16.10 9.96 8.87
N MET A 54 14.89 10.53 8.77
CA MET A 54 14.67 11.71 7.92
C MET A 54 15.45 12.92 8.41
N GLY A 55 15.49 13.16 9.73
CA GLY A 55 16.33 14.22 10.30
C GLY A 55 17.80 14.03 9.95
N ASN A 56 18.33 12.81 10.11
CA ASN A 56 19.71 12.49 9.76
C ASN A 56 19.99 12.67 8.26
N PHE A 57 19.02 12.34 7.41
CA PHE A 57 19.11 12.57 5.97
C PHE A 57 19.19 14.08 5.66
N TYR A 58 18.34 14.90 6.27
CA TYR A 58 18.43 16.36 6.11
C TYR A 58 19.74 16.94 6.64
N CYS A 59 20.25 16.47 7.78
CA CYS A 59 21.58 16.83 8.28
C CYS A 59 22.69 16.47 7.28
N SER A 60 22.60 15.31 6.61
CA SER A 60 23.59 14.92 5.58
C SER A 60 23.59 15.81 4.34
N LEU A 61 22.54 16.61 4.16
CA LEU A 61 22.40 17.61 3.10
C LEU A 61 22.66 19.05 3.60
N ASP A 62 23.14 19.22 4.83
CA ASP A 62 23.32 20.51 5.52
C ASP A 62 22.01 21.32 5.67
N LEU A 63 20.85 20.62 5.66
CA LEU A 63 19.53 21.21 5.85
C LEU A 63 19.08 21.06 7.31
N TYR A 64 19.66 21.88 8.20
CA TYR A 64 19.45 21.71 9.65
C TYR A 64 18.03 22.05 10.14
N GLU A 65 17.39 23.09 9.59
CA GLU A 65 16.01 23.46 9.99
C GLU A 65 14.98 22.34 9.70
N PRO A 66 14.93 21.72 8.51
CA PRO A 66 14.05 20.57 8.31
C PRO A 66 14.49 19.35 9.11
N ALA A 67 15.80 19.16 9.39
CA ALA A 67 16.24 18.08 10.27
C ALA A 67 15.67 18.21 11.68
N GLU A 68 15.76 19.40 12.26
CA GLU A 68 15.22 19.71 13.59
C GLU A 68 13.71 19.42 13.66
N LYS A 69 12.95 19.83 12.63
CA LYS A 69 11.50 19.54 12.54
C LYS A 69 11.18 18.05 12.51
N GLU A 70 12.02 17.22 11.89
CA GLU A 70 11.81 15.77 11.93
C GLU A 70 12.13 15.19 13.31
N TYR A 71 13.19 15.66 13.98
CA TYR A 71 13.46 15.22 15.35
C TYR A 71 12.37 15.67 16.34
N GLU A 72 11.79 16.86 16.16
CA GLU A 72 10.62 17.30 16.93
C GLU A 72 9.42 16.36 16.75
N LYS A 73 9.16 15.88 15.54
CA LYS A 73 8.11 14.88 15.29
C LYS A 73 8.42 13.55 16.00
N ALA A 74 9.68 13.13 16.01
CA ALA A 74 10.11 11.93 16.75
C ALA A 74 9.84 12.09 18.26
N LEU A 75 10.17 13.26 18.83
CA LEU A 75 9.89 13.59 20.23
C LEU A 75 8.40 13.77 20.53
N GLY A 76 7.60 14.16 19.53
CA GLY A 76 6.13 14.17 19.64
C GLY A 76 5.53 12.76 19.76
N LEU A 77 6.26 11.71 19.36
CA LEU A 77 5.88 10.31 19.57
C LEU A 77 6.44 9.73 20.88
N ASP A 78 7.68 10.09 21.23
CA ASP A 78 8.33 9.73 22.49
C ASP A 78 9.25 10.86 22.96
N GLU A 79 8.76 11.67 23.90
CA GLU A 79 9.48 12.83 24.43
C GLU A 79 10.78 12.45 25.15
N THR A 80 10.94 11.19 25.55
CA THR A 80 12.11 10.68 26.27
C THR A 80 13.13 10.01 25.34
N ASN A 81 12.88 10.01 24.03
CA ASN A 81 13.75 9.34 23.08
C ASN A 81 15.16 9.97 23.05
N ILE A 82 16.13 9.21 23.56
CA ILE A 82 17.51 9.68 23.71
C ILE A 82 18.16 9.97 22.35
N LEU A 83 17.87 9.15 21.32
CA LEU A 83 18.46 9.32 20.00
C LEU A 83 17.98 10.62 19.33
N ALA A 84 16.68 10.91 19.40
CA ALA A 84 16.13 12.16 18.88
C ALA A 84 16.73 13.39 19.59
N ARG A 85 16.90 13.34 20.92
CA ARG A 85 17.53 14.43 21.68
C ARG A 85 19.02 14.62 21.37
N ILE A 86 19.76 13.53 21.19
CA ILE A 86 21.17 13.58 20.77
C ILE A 86 21.28 14.25 19.41
N ASN A 87 20.39 13.94 18.47
CA ASN A 87 20.51 14.46 17.11
C ASN A 87 19.99 15.91 16.96
N GLN A 88 19.23 16.43 17.92
CA GLN A 88 18.85 17.86 17.97
C GLN A 88 19.98 18.77 18.49
N GLY A 89 20.91 18.23 19.29
CA GLY A 89 21.98 18.99 19.96
C GLY A 89 23.33 18.84 19.30
#